data_AF-V7EGM6-F1
#
_entry.id   AF-V7EGM6-F1
#
_cell.length_a   1.000
_cell.length_b   1.000
_cell.length_c   1.000
_cell.angle_alpha   90.00
_cell.angle_beta   90.00
_cell.angle_gamma   90.00
#
_symmetry.space_group_name_H-M   'P 1'
#
loop_
_entity.id
_entity.type
_entity.pdbx_description
1 polymer ?
#
loop_
_entity_poly.entity_id
_entity_poly.type
_entity_poly.pdbx_seq_one_letter_code
_entity_poly.pdbx_strand_id
1 'polypeptide(L)'
;MAIAERDTMGGLAKGLLVIETFGADSPRQTISAVAAAAGLDRATARRCLLTLARHGYADWDGKFFTLTPRVLRLGTACLASMPLPQM
;
A
#
# COMPACT_ATOMS: atom_id res chain seq x y z
N MET A 1 2.15 24.82 8.92
CA MET A 1 1.35 24.27 10.03
C MET A 1 1.63 22.78 10.08
N ALA A 2 2.09 22.23 11.21
CA ALA A 2 2.41 20.79 11.32
C ALA A 2 1.15 20.02 11.72
N ILE A 3 0.90 18.87 11.08
CA ILE A 3 -0.21 17.96 11.42
C ILE A 3 0.16 17.20 12.69
N ALA A 4 -0.68 17.22 13.72
CA ALA A 4 -0.40 16.53 14.98
C ALA A 4 -0.71 15.02 14.88
N GLU A 5 0.07 14.19 15.56
CA GLU A 5 -0.04 12.72 15.46
C GLU A 5 -1.41 12.19 15.90
N ARG A 6 -2.03 12.81 16.91
CA ARG A 6 -3.39 12.50 17.38
C ARG A 6 -4.47 12.70 16.30
N ASP A 7 -4.20 13.54 15.31
CA ASP A 7 -5.14 13.86 14.22
C ASP A 7 -4.93 12.92 13.02
N THR A 8 -4.01 11.95 13.12
CA THR A 8 -3.69 11.00 12.04
C THR A 8 -4.21 9.61 12.32
N MET A 9 -4.61 8.90 11.26
CA MET A 9 -5.00 7.49 11.35
C MET A 9 -3.80 6.60 11.06
N GLY A 10 -3.16 6.09 12.12
CA GLY A 10 -1.99 5.21 11.98
C GLY A 10 -2.26 3.94 11.15
N GLY A 11 -3.48 3.40 11.18
CA GLY A 11 -3.85 2.24 10.36
C GLY A 11 -3.84 2.54 8.85
N LEU A 12 -4.31 3.74 8.46
CA LEU A 12 -4.29 4.19 7.07
C LEU A 12 -2.84 4.43 6.60
N ALA A 13 -2.04 5.13 7.40
CA ALA A 13 -0.63 5.38 7.10
C ALA A 13 0.15 4.08 6.86
N LYS A 14 -0.05 3.08 7.73
CA LYS A 14 0.57 1.75 7.57
C LYS A 14 0.06 1.00 6.35
N GLY A 15 -1.22 1.13 6.01
CA GLY A 15 -1.79 0.54 4.80
C GLY A 15 -1.17 1.12 3.52
N LEU A 16 -0.93 2.43 3.48
CA LEU A 16 -0.26 3.10 2.36
C LEU A 16 1.21 2.65 2.23
N LEU A 17 1.96 2.65 3.33
CA LEU A 17 3.34 2.14 3.36
C LEU A 17 3.43 0.70 2.83
N VAL A 18 2.49 -0.17 3.20
CA VAL A 18 2.45 -1.55 2.69
C VAL A 18 2.27 -1.59 1.17
N ILE A 19 1.41 -0.74 0.59
CA ILE A 19 1.22 -0.66 -0.87
C ILE A 19 2.52 -0.20 -1.55
N GLU A 20 3.21 0.78 -0.98
CA GLU A 20 4.46 1.34 -1.52
C GLU A 20 5.63 0.34 -1.53
N THR A 21 5.58 -0.72 -0.72
CA THR A 21 6.62 -1.76 -0.77
C THR A 21 6.61 -2.61 -2.04
N PHE A 22 5.51 -2.63 -2.79
CA PHE A 22 5.41 -3.40 -4.03
C PHE A 22 5.92 -2.58 -5.21
N GLY A 23 6.76 -3.20 -6.04
CA GLY A 23 7.38 -2.55 -7.19
C GLY A 23 7.83 -3.56 -8.23
N ALA A 24 8.49 -3.09 -9.29
CA ALA A 24 8.97 -3.94 -10.39
C ALA A 24 9.89 -5.07 -9.91
N ASP A 25 10.75 -4.79 -8.92
CA ASP A 25 11.66 -5.78 -8.35
C ASP A 25 11.00 -6.68 -7.29
N SER A 26 9.84 -6.30 -6.79
CA SER A 26 9.09 -7.02 -5.76
C SER A 26 7.58 -7.05 -6.06
N PRO A 27 7.17 -7.67 -7.20
CA PRO A 27 5.77 -7.68 -7.62
C PRO A 27 4.90 -8.61 -6.76
N ARG A 28 5.54 -9.57 -6.07
CA ARG A 28 4.89 -10.51 -5.15
C ARG A 28 5.70 -10.59 -3.87
N GLN A 29 5.05 -10.47 -2.72
CA GLN A 29 5.75 -10.43 -1.44
C GLN A 29 5.07 -11.27 -0.36
N THR A 30 5.87 -11.85 0.52
CA THR A 30 5.36 -12.50 1.74
C THR A 30 5.10 -11.48 2.83
N ILE A 31 4.34 -11.86 3.86
CA ILE A 31 4.12 -11.00 5.04
C ILE A 31 5.45 -10.54 5.66
N SER A 32 6.46 -11.41 5.74
CA SER A 32 7.77 -11.05 6.29
C SER A 32 8.55 -10.07 5.42
N ALA A 33 8.47 -10.21 4.09
CA ALA A 33 9.13 -9.29 3.17
C ALA A 33 8.52 -7.88 3.29
N VAL A 34 7.18 -7.80 3.28
CA VAL A 34 6.45 -6.54 3.48
C VAL A 34 6.74 -5.94 4.85
N ALA A 35 6.74 -6.74 5.92
CA ALA A 35 7.05 -6.26 7.27
C ALA A 35 8.46 -5.63 7.34
N ALA A 36 9.46 -6.29 6.75
CA ALA A 36 10.82 -5.77 6.69
C ALA A 36 10.91 -4.49 5.84
N ALA A 37 10.31 -4.48 4.65
CA ALA A 37 10.35 -3.35 3.73
C ALA A 37 9.58 -2.12 4.25
N ALA A 38 8.45 -2.33 4.93
CA ALA A 38 7.63 -1.26 5.49
C ALA A 38 8.07 -0.81 6.90
N GLY A 39 9.06 -1.46 7.51
CA GLY A 39 9.47 -1.20 8.90
C GLY A 39 8.39 -1.49 9.94
N LEU A 40 7.53 -2.49 9.68
CA LEU A 40 6.41 -2.86 10.53
C LEU A 40 6.65 -4.20 11.23
N ASP A 41 6.00 -4.41 12.38
CA ASP A 41 5.92 -5.75 12.94
C ASP A 41 5.07 -6.67 12.06
N ARG A 42 5.34 -7.98 12.14
CA ARG A 42 4.71 -9.00 11.29
C ARG A 42 3.18 -9.04 11.46
N ALA A 43 2.66 -8.81 12.67
CA ALA A 43 1.23 -8.87 12.94
C ALA A 43 0.49 -7.66 12.34
N THR A 44 1.09 -6.48 12.39
CA THR A 44 0.59 -5.27 11.73
C THR A 44 0.62 -5.39 10.22
N ALA A 45 1.76 -5.79 9.63
CA ALA A 45 1.85 -6.01 8.18
C ALA A 45 0.81 -7.03 7.69
N ARG A 46 0.63 -8.15 8.41
CA ARG A 46 -0.40 -9.15 8.10
C ARG A 46 -1.81 -8.56 8.11
N ARG A 47 -2.17 -7.78 9.14
CA ARG A 47 -3.50 -7.16 9.23
C ARG A 47 -3.73 -6.18 8.08
N CYS A 48 -2.74 -5.36 7.73
CA CYS A 48 -2.80 -4.46 6.58
C CYS A 48 -3.02 -5.24 5.27
N LEU A 49 -2.20 -6.26 5.00
CA LEU A 49 -2.30 -7.08 3.78
C LEU A 49 -3.65 -7.80 3.65
N LEU A 50 -4.16 -8.39 4.73
CA LEU A 50 -5.47 -9.05 4.71
C LEU A 50 -6.62 -8.04 4.51
N THR A 51 -6.47 -6.83 5.06
CA THR A 51 -7.44 -5.75 4.84
C THR A 51 -7.43 -5.33 3.37
N LEU A 52 -6.25 -5.10 2.80
CA LEU A 52 -6.09 -4.77 1.38
C LEU A 52 -6.67 -5.88 0.48
N ALA A 53 -6.42 -7.14 0.81
CA ALA A 53 -6.97 -8.29 0.08
C ALA A 53 -8.49 -8.34 0.15
N ARG A 54 -9.07 -8.15 1.34
CA ARG A 54 -10.52 -8.10 1.54
C ARG A 54 -11.19 -6.99 0.74
N HIS A 55 -10.50 -5.86 0.56
CA HIS A 55 -10.98 -4.75 -0.26
C HIS A 55 -10.57 -4.84 -1.73
N GLY A 56 -9.93 -5.94 -2.16
CA GLY A 56 -9.52 -6.18 -3.53
C GLY A 56 -8.42 -5.25 -4.04
N TYR A 57 -7.65 -4.63 -3.15
CA TYR A 57 -6.42 -3.90 -3.51
C TYR A 57 -5.21 -4.84 -3.64
N ALA A 58 -5.26 -5.97 -2.95
CA ALA A 58 -4.29 -7.05 -3.09
C ALA A 58 -5.00 -8.38 -3.37
N ASP A 59 -4.27 -9.33 -3.92
CA ASP A 59 -4.67 -10.74 -3.98
C ASP A 59 -3.73 -11.56 -3.08
N TRP A 60 -4.20 -12.73 -2.63
CA TRP A 60 -3.45 -13.61 -1.73
C TRP A 60 -3.59 -15.08 -2.14
N ASP A 61 -2.46 -15.73 -2.42
CA ASP A 61 -2.41 -17.14 -2.85
C ASP A 61 -2.21 -18.13 -1.69
N GLY A 62 -2.26 -17.66 -0.44
CA GLY A 62 -1.92 -18.44 0.76
C GLY A 62 -0.53 -18.18 1.31
N LYS A 63 0.42 -17.67 0.50
CA LYS A 63 1.80 -17.37 0.90
C LYS A 63 2.27 -15.98 0.48
N PHE A 64 1.99 -15.58 -0.75
CA PHE A 64 2.37 -14.32 -1.35
C PHE A 64 1.15 -13.43 -1.58
N PHE A 65 1.39 -12.13 -1.43
CA PHE A 65 0.47 -11.07 -1.80
C PHE A 65 0.95 -10.41 -3.09
N THR A 66 -0.01 -9.94 -3.89
CA THR A 66 0.23 -9.15 -5.10
C THR A 66 -0.74 -7.98 -5.13
N LEU A 67 -0.35 -6.84 -5.69
CA LEU A 67 -1.31 -5.74 -5.88
C LEU A 67 -2.19 -6.01 -7.10
N THR A 68 -3.47 -5.64 -6.99
CA THR A 68 -4.41 -5.68 -8.11
C THR A 68 -4.41 -4.33 -8.82
N PRO A 69 -4.90 -4.24 -10.08
CA PRO A 69 -5.06 -2.96 -10.78
C PRO A 69 -5.93 -1.93 -10.04
N ARG A 70 -6.70 -2.32 -9.01
CA ARG A 70 -7.51 -1.41 -8.19
C ARG A 70 -6.67 -0.31 -7.55
N VAL A 71 -5.40 -0.57 -7.23
CA VAL A 71 -4.48 0.44 -6.64
C VAL A 71 -4.26 1.63 -7.57
N LEU A 72 -4.37 1.46 -8.89
CA LEU A 72 -4.22 2.55 -9.86
C LEU A 72 -5.28 3.65 -9.65
N ARG A 73 -6.44 3.31 -9.07
CA ARG A 73 -7.49 4.28 -8.74
C ARG A 73 -7.06 5.29 -7.69
N LEU A 74 -6.03 5.00 -6.89
CA LEU A 74 -5.45 5.97 -5.97
C LEU A 74 -4.70 7.07 -6.73
N GLY A 75 -4.06 6.72 -7.84
CA GLY A 75 -3.31 7.64 -8.69
C GLY A 75 -4.17 8.39 -9.71
N THR A 76 -5.36 7.89 -10.08
CA THR A 76 -6.18 8.51 -11.14
C THR A 76 -6.56 9.95 -10.87
N ALA A 77 -6.89 10.31 -9.63
CA ALA A 77 -7.21 11.70 -9.29
C ALA A 77 -5.98 12.62 -9.38
N CYS A 78 -4.81 12.11 -8.97
CA CYS A 78 -3.54 12.82 -9.07
C CYS A 78 -3.19 13.07 -10.54
N LEU A 79 -3.21 12.02 -11.37
CA LEU A 79 -2.93 12.11 -12.81
C LEU A 79 -3.89 13.04 -13.55
N ALA A 80 -5.18 13.03 -13.20
CA ALA A 80 -6.17 13.93 -13.80
C ALA A 80 -5.95 15.40 -13.42
N SER A 81 -5.33 15.67 -12.27
CA SER A 81 -5.02 17.02 -11.80
C SER A 81 -3.63 17.53 -12.20
N MET A 82 -2.76 16.65 -12.72
CA MET A 82 -1.44 17.04 -13.19
C MET A 82 -1.59 17.87 -14.47
N PRO A 83 -0.99 19.08 -14.54
CA PRO A 83 -0.96 19.83 -15.78
C PRO A 83 -0.30 18.96 -16.85
N LEU A 84 -1.01 18.78 -17.98
CA LEU A 84 -0.46 18.08 -19.14
C LEU A 84 0.90 18.71 -19.47
N PRO A 85 1.98 17.92 -19.61
CA PRO A 85 3.28 18.46 -19.98
C PRO A 85 3.09 19.24 -21.27
N GLN A 86 3.33 20.55 -21.22
CA GLN A 86 3.35 21.38 -22.40
C GLN A 86 4.56 20.91 -23.21
N MET A 87 4.28 20.12 -24.25
CA MET A 87 5.26 19.77 -25.26
C MET A 87 5.53 20.97 -26.15
#